data_AF-A0A9E4IZP7-F1
#
_entry.id   AF-A0A9E4IZP7-F1
#
_cell.length_a   1.000
_cell.length_b   1.000
_cell.length_c   1.000
_cell.angle_alpha   90.00
_cell.angle_beta   90.00
_cell.angle_gamma   90.00
#
_symmetry.space_group_name_H-M   'P 1'
#
loop_
_entity.id
_entity.type
_entity.pdbx_description
1 polymer ?
#
loop_
_entity_poly.entity_id
_entity_poly.type
_entity_poly.pdbx_seq_one_letter_code
_entity_poly.pdbx_strand_id
1 'polypeptide(L)'
;FTMGVGNYSEMDVREAARAFTGWNFENLDFVVHPALHDEEEKTFLGRTGNFDGVDVLDIILEQEVTAEYIAAKIYRFFVREDPSAELVAKLGSVFRDNGYELRPLLTTMFQSRDFYSAASYGAHIKGPV
;
A
#
# COMPACT_ATOMS: atom_id res chain seq x y z
N PHE A 1 -0.07 4.19 -7.13
CA PHE A 1 -0.10 4.70 -5.75
C PHE A 1 -0.73 3.68 -4.81
N THR A 2 -0.10 3.43 -3.68
CA THR A 2 -0.49 2.45 -2.64
C THR A 2 -1.68 2.90 -1.79
N MET A 3 -2.05 4.18 -1.84
CA MET A 3 -3.18 4.76 -1.08
C MET A 3 -4.49 4.79 -1.87
N GLY A 4 -4.48 4.48 -3.17
CA GLY A 4 -5.64 4.70 -4.05
C GLY A 4 -5.82 6.17 -4.46
N VAL A 5 -6.52 6.38 -5.59
CA VAL A 5 -6.76 7.71 -6.15
C VAL A 5 -7.66 8.52 -5.22
N GLY A 6 -7.33 9.80 -5.01
CA GLY A 6 -8.08 10.72 -4.15
C GLY A 6 -7.52 10.88 -2.74
N ASN A 7 -6.52 10.09 -2.35
CA ASN A 7 -5.88 10.14 -1.04
C ASN A 7 -4.53 10.89 -1.03
N TYR A 8 -4.23 11.62 -2.10
CA TYR A 8 -3.03 12.44 -2.25
C TYR A 8 -3.29 13.55 -3.29
N SER A 9 -2.56 14.65 -3.18
CA SER A 9 -2.59 15.77 -4.10
C SER A 9 -1.50 15.66 -5.18
N GLU A 10 -1.57 16.50 -6.21
CA GLU A 10 -0.47 16.64 -7.18
C GLU A 10 0.83 17.11 -6.52
N MET A 11 0.72 17.96 -5.48
CA MET A 11 1.89 18.40 -4.71
C MET A 11 2.57 17.21 -4.03
N ASP A 12 1.79 16.32 -3.40
CA ASP A 12 2.34 15.12 -2.76
C ASP A 12 3.09 14.23 -3.75
N VAL A 13 2.59 14.10 -4.98
CA VAL A 13 3.29 13.34 -6.04
C VAL A 13 4.64 13.97 -6.38
N ARG A 14 4.69 15.30 -6.49
CA ARG A 14 5.92 16.04 -6.81
C ARG A 14 6.93 15.94 -5.67
N GLU A 15 6.50 16.17 -4.44
CA GLU A 15 7.36 16.16 -3.26
C GLU A 15 7.87 14.76 -2.95
N ALA A 16 7.06 13.71 -3.16
CA ALA A 16 7.52 12.33 -3.12
C ALA A 16 8.60 12.07 -4.20
N ALA A 17 8.39 12.54 -5.43
CA ALA A 17 9.38 12.36 -6.50
C ALA A 17 10.72 13.03 -6.16
N ARG A 18 10.71 14.21 -5.53
CA ARG A 18 11.92 14.87 -5.00
C ARG A 18 12.61 13.98 -3.96
N ALA A 19 11.87 13.38 -3.04
CA ALA A 19 12.42 12.50 -2.02
C ALA A 19 13.07 11.20 -2.59
N PHE A 20 12.61 10.72 -3.75
CA PHE A 20 13.21 9.56 -4.43
C PHE A 20 14.41 9.90 -5.32
N THR A 21 14.77 11.17 -5.50
CA THR A 21 15.96 11.53 -6.28
C THR A 21 17.22 10.90 -5.68
N GLY A 22 18.14 10.47 -6.54
CA GLY A 22 19.34 9.73 -6.12
C GLY A 22 19.16 8.23 -5.92
N TRP A 23 17.94 7.70 -5.75
CA TRP A 23 17.69 6.26 -5.76
C TRP A 23 17.88 5.69 -7.17
N ASN A 24 18.67 4.63 -7.30
CA ASN A 24 18.95 4.01 -8.60
C ASN A 24 19.29 2.51 -8.43
N PHE A 25 19.68 1.87 -9.53
CA PHE A 25 20.18 0.50 -9.53
C PHE A 25 21.45 0.40 -10.38
N GLU A 26 22.38 -0.43 -9.93
CA GLU A 26 23.56 -0.85 -10.69
C GLU A 26 23.50 -2.37 -10.86
N ASN A 27 23.28 -2.83 -12.09
CA ASN A 27 22.95 -4.24 -12.40
C ASN A 27 21.69 -4.73 -11.66
N LEU A 28 21.85 -5.51 -10.60
CA LEU A 28 20.77 -6.04 -9.76
C LEU A 28 20.77 -5.45 -8.34
N ASP A 29 21.75 -4.59 -8.04
CA ASP A 29 21.91 -4.01 -6.72
C ASP A 29 21.26 -2.63 -6.66
N PHE A 30 20.49 -2.41 -5.60
CA PHE A 30 19.96 -1.08 -5.29
C PHE A 30 21.09 -0.19 -4.78
N VAL A 31 21.15 1.04 -5.31
CA VAL A 31 22.15 2.05 -4.91
C VAL A 31 21.48 3.39 -4.65
N VAL A 32 22.09 4.17 -3.76
CA VAL A 32 21.70 5.56 -3.51
C VAL A 32 22.88 6.44 -3.87
N HIS A 33 22.66 7.45 -4.70
CA HIS A 33 23.63 8.48 -5.07
C HIS A 33 23.30 9.78 -4.34
N PRO A 34 23.91 10.07 -3.17
CA PRO A 34 23.57 11.26 -2.38
C PRO A 34 23.78 12.57 -3.14
N ALA A 35 24.77 12.63 -4.04
CA ALA A 35 25.04 13.81 -4.86
C ALA A 35 23.94 14.13 -5.89
N LEU A 36 23.03 13.18 -6.15
CA LEU A 36 21.87 13.36 -7.03
C LEU A 36 20.56 13.51 -6.25
N HIS A 37 20.61 13.46 -4.91
CA HIS A 37 19.45 13.66 -4.06
C HIS A 37 19.18 15.16 -3.89
N ASP A 38 17.90 15.51 -3.91
CA ASP A 38 17.40 16.82 -3.55
C ASP A 38 17.35 16.93 -2.03
N GLU A 39 18.31 17.66 -1.45
CA GLU A 39 18.46 17.88 0.00
C GLU A 39 17.60 19.04 0.54
N GLU A 40 16.77 19.66 -0.29
CA GLU A 40 15.89 20.73 0.18
C GLU A 40 14.68 20.16 0.95
N GLU A 41 14.04 21.03 1.74
CA GLU A 41 12.85 20.71 2.49
C GLU A 41 11.67 20.35 1.57
N LYS A 42 10.91 19.33 1.96
CA LYS A 42 9.79 18.76 1.22
C LYS A 42 8.55 18.76 2.09
N THR A 43 7.39 19.03 1.50
CA THR A 43 6.10 18.93 2.20
C THR A 43 5.28 17.80 1.61
N PHE A 44 5.12 16.72 2.36
CA PHE A 44 4.46 15.50 1.90
C PHE A 44 3.40 15.05 2.92
N LEU A 45 2.15 14.90 2.47
CA LEU A 45 0.99 14.48 3.26
C LEU A 45 0.84 15.25 4.59
N GLY A 46 1.03 16.57 4.52
CA GLY A 46 0.90 17.48 5.66
C GLY A 46 2.08 17.49 6.62
N ARG A 47 3.17 16.77 6.32
CA ARG A 47 4.44 16.81 7.06
C ARG A 47 5.47 17.57 6.25
N THR A 48 6.38 18.24 6.93
CA THR A 48 7.45 19.02 6.29
C THR A 48 8.79 18.64 6.91
N GLY A 49 9.80 18.40 6.07
CA GLY A 49 11.14 18.01 6.47
C GLY A 49 12.04 17.69 5.27
N ASN A 50 13.33 17.48 5.51
CA ASN A 50 14.23 16.96 4.48
C ASN A 50 14.06 15.44 4.38
N PHE A 51 12.99 15.02 3.71
CA PHE A 51 12.63 13.61 3.57
C PHE A 51 13.41 12.95 2.44
N ASP A 52 13.82 11.70 2.67
CA ASP A 52 14.27 10.78 1.64
C ASP A 52 13.15 9.80 1.22
N GLY A 53 13.48 8.87 0.31
CA GLY A 53 12.52 7.88 -0.16
C GLY A 53 12.04 6.90 0.92
N VAL A 54 12.84 6.63 1.95
CA VAL A 54 12.43 5.77 3.08
C VAL A 54 11.42 6.52 3.94
N ASP A 55 11.68 7.79 4.27
CA ASP A 55 10.76 8.63 5.02
C ASP A 55 9.39 8.72 4.33
N VAL A 56 9.38 8.91 3.01
CA VAL A 56 8.13 8.96 2.23
C VAL A 56 7.37 7.63 2.29
N LEU A 57 8.07 6.49 2.23
CA LEU A 57 7.45 5.18 2.38
C LEU A 57 6.84 5.01 3.78
N ASP A 58 7.55 5.42 4.82
CA ASP A 58 7.06 5.35 6.20
C ASP A 58 5.82 6.23 6.38
N ILE A 59 5.84 7.48 5.91
CA ILE A 59 4.69 8.39 5.97
C ILE A 59 3.47 7.81 5.23
N ILE A 60 3.68 7.14 4.09
CA ILE A 60 2.62 6.44 3.35
C ILE A 60 2.06 5.28 4.17
N LEU A 61 2.93 4.43 4.73
CA LEU A 61 2.53 3.29 5.55
C LEU A 61 1.87 3.72 6.88
N GLU A 62 2.10 4.94 7.34
CA GLU A 62 1.39 5.49 8.49
C GLU A 62 -0.06 5.89 8.19
N GLN A 63 -0.46 6.02 6.92
CA GLN A 63 -1.85 6.32 6.57
C GLN A 63 -2.72 5.06 6.68
N GLU A 64 -3.82 5.13 7.43
CA GLU A 64 -4.76 3.99 7.58
C GLU A 64 -5.28 3.52 6.22
N VAL A 65 -5.59 4.47 5.32
CA VAL A 65 -6.10 4.19 3.97
C VAL A 65 -5.13 3.35 3.13
N THR A 66 -3.82 3.40 3.40
CA THR A 66 -2.83 2.55 2.71
C THR A 66 -3.06 1.09 3.01
N ALA A 67 -3.23 0.74 4.28
CA ALA A 67 -3.47 -0.63 4.70
C ALA A 67 -4.80 -1.14 4.17
N GLU A 68 -5.85 -0.32 4.26
CA GLU A 68 -7.17 -0.61 3.73
C GLU A 68 -7.16 -0.84 2.22
N TYR A 69 -6.51 0.03 1.46
CA TYR A 69 -6.45 -0.06 0.00
C TYR A 69 -5.72 -1.31 -0.47
N ILE A 70 -4.58 -1.64 0.14
CA ILE A 70 -3.81 -2.84 -0.18
C ILE A 70 -4.60 -4.09 0.22
N ALA A 71 -5.15 -4.13 1.44
CA ALA A 71 -5.94 -5.26 1.93
C ALA A 71 -7.16 -5.50 1.03
N ALA A 72 -7.87 -4.45 0.62
CA ALA A 72 -9.00 -4.54 -0.30
C ALA A 72 -8.57 -5.08 -1.67
N LYS A 73 -7.43 -4.66 -2.21
CA LYS A 73 -6.90 -5.20 -3.47
C LYS A 73 -6.57 -6.69 -3.38
N ILE A 74 -5.93 -7.12 -2.30
CA ILE A 74 -5.60 -8.53 -2.08
C ILE A 74 -6.89 -9.34 -1.93
N TYR A 75 -7.85 -8.86 -1.13
CA TYR A 75 -9.14 -9.50 -0.98
C TYR A 75 -9.87 -9.64 -2.33
N ARG A 76 -9.92 -8.58 -3.12
CA ARG A 76 -10.52 -8.60 -4.47
C ARG A 76 -9.84 -9.56 -5.43
N PHE A 77 -8.55 -9.80 -5.27
CA PHE A 77 -7.84 -10.72 -6.13
C PHE A 77 -8.15 -12.20 -5.83
N PHE A 78 -8.42 -12.51 -4.55
CA PHE A 78 -8.57 -13.88 -4.07
C PHE A 78 -10.01 -14.30 -3.72
N VAL A 79 -10.91 -13.35 -3.43
CA VAL A 79 -12.22 -13.64 -2.83
C VAL A 79 -13.37 -13.15 -3.70
N ARG A 80 -13.63 -11.83 -3.75
CA ARG A 80 -14.65 -11.21 -4.62
C ARG A 80 -14.42 -9.71 -4.79
N GLU A 81 -15.02 -9.13 -5.83
CA GLU A 81 -14.79 -7.73 -6.24
C GLU A 81 -15.32 -6.67 -5.24
N ASP A 82 -16.42 -6.98 -4.54
CA ASP A 82 -17.14 -6.02 -3.71
C ASP A 82 -17.11 -6.40 -2.21
N PRO A 83 -15.99 -6.16 -1.50
CA PRO A 83 -15.98 -6.22 -0.04
C PRO A 83 -16.72 -5.00 0.57
N SER A 84 -17.35 -5.19 1.73
CA SER A 84 -17.93 -4.06 2.47
C SER A 84 -16.83 -3.17 3.07
N ALA A 85 -17.16 -1.91 3.34
CA ALA A 85 -16.22 -0.97 3.96
C ALA A 85 -15.73 -1.45 5.33
N GLU A 86 -16.61 -2.07 6.13
CA GLU A 86 -16.25 -2.60 7.45
C GLU A 86 -15.26 -3.76 7.35
N LEU A 87 -15.43 -4.63 6.35
CA LEU A 87 -14.50 -5.73 6.12
C LEU A 87 -13.13 -5.20 5.68
N VAL A 88 -13.11 -4.20 4.79
CA VAL A 88 -11.88 -3.55 4.34
C VAL A 88 -11.14 -2.90 5.51
N ALA A 89 -11.83 -2.12 6.35
CA ALA A 89 -11.25 -1.51 7.54
C ALA A 89 -10.66 -2.56 8.49
N LYS A 90 -11.40 -3.65 8.73
CA LYS A 90 -10.92 -4.76 9.59
C LYS A 90 -9.68 -5.44 9.03
N LEU A 91 -9.65 -5.73 7.73
CA LEU A 91 -8.49 -6.36 7.09
C LEU A 91 -7.30 -5.40 7.03
N GLY A 92 -7.55 -4.10 6.83
CA GLY A 92 -6.55 -3.04 6.90
C GLY A 92 -5.89 -2.96 8.27
N SER A 93 -6.67 -2.95 9.36
CA SER A 93 -6.14 -3.00 10.74
C SER A 93 -5.31 -4.26 10.96
N VAL A 94 -5.81 -5.45 10.60
CA VAL A 94 -5.03 -6.70 10.73
C VAL A 94 -3.70 -6.60 9.98
N PHE A 95 -3.70 -6.03 8.77
CA PHE A 95 -2.49 -5.90 7.97
C PHE A 95 -1.48 -4.93 8.60
N ARG A 96 -1.94 -3.77 9.04
CA ARG A 96 -1.10 -2.74 9.67
C ARG A 96 -0.57 -3.17 11.04
N ASP A 97 -1.42 -3.73 11.89
CA ASP A 97 -1.07 -4.16 13.25
C ASP A 97 -0.05 -5.31 13.26
N ASN A 98 0.05 -6.04 12.14
CA ASN A 98 1.05 -7.08 11.92
C ASN A 98 2.23 -6.60 11.07
N GLY A 99 2.48 -5.28 10.99
CA GLY A 99 3.66 -4.74 10.32
C GLY A 99 3.69 -4.96 8.82
N TYR A 100 2.52 -4.98 8.16
CA TYR A 100 2.38 -5.21 6.72
C TYR A 100 2.87 -6.60 6.25
N GLU A 101 2.88 -7.58 7.16
CA GLU A 101 3.13 -8.98 6.81
C GLU A 101 1.91 -9.60 6.09
N LEU A 102 2.16 -10.34 5.01
CA LEU A 102 1.09 -10.96 4.22
C LEU A 102 0.45 -12.16 4.94
N ARG A 103 1.23 -12.91 5.74
CA ARG A 103 0.76 -14.17 6.35
C ARG A 103 -0.46 -13.95 7.26
N PRO A 104 -0.48 -13.00 8.21
CA PRO A 104 -1.65 -12.77 9.08
C PRO A 104 -2.87 -12.32 8.30
N LEU A 105 -2.69 -11.44 7.32
CA LEU A 105 -3.75 -10.95 6.45
C LEU A 105 -4.40 -12.10 5.65
N LEU A 106 -3.59 -12.90 4.94
CA LEU A 106 -4.08 -14.03 4.15
C LEU A 106 -4.74 -15.10 5.01
N THR A 107 -4.15 -15.39 6.18
CA THR A 107 -4.72 -16.34 7.15
C THR A 107 -6.10 -15.89 7.61
N THR A 108 -6.23 -14.61 7.98
CA THR A 108 -7.51 -14.03 8.41
C THR A 108 -8.56 -14.08 7.30
N MET A 109 -8.18 -13.79 6.06
CA MET A 109 -9.10 -13.85 4.91
C MET A 109 -9.60 -15.27 4.66
N PHE A 110 -8.70 -16.25 4.51
CA PHE A 110 -9.08 -17.61 4.13
C PHE A 110 -9.75 -18.41 5.24
N GLN A 111 -9.56 -18.02 6.51
CA GLN A 111 -10.28 -18.63 7.64
C GLN A 111 -11.60 -17.91 7.96
N SER A 112 -11.91 -16.80 7.28
CA SER A 112 -13.14 -16.05 7.54
C SER A 112 -14.39 -16.80 7.05
N ARG A 113 -15.52 -16.62 7.75
CA ARG A 113 -16.82 -17.13 7.28
C ARG A 113 -17.24 -16.51 5.95
N ASP A 114 -16.83 -15.28 5.70
CA ASP A 114 -17.16 -14.55 4.48
C ASP A 114 -16.50 -15.17 3.23
N PHE A 115 -15.30 -15.73 3.35
CA PHE A 115 -14.65 -16.48 2.27
C PHE A 115 -15.48 -17.68 1.80
N TYR A 116 -16.19 -18.35 2.72
CA TYR A 116 -17.05 -19.50 2.44
C TYR A 116 -18.53 -19.13 2.24
N SER A 117 -18.85 -17.83 2.18
CA SER A 117 -20.23 -17.37 2.00
C SER A 117 -20.70 -17.58 0.56
N ALA A 118 -22.02 -17.65 0.35
CA ALA A 118 -22.61 -17.75 -0.97
C ALA A 118 -22.23 -16.58 -1.91
N ALA A 119 -21.96 -15.40 -1.36
CA ALA A 119 -21.54 -14.23 -2.12
C ALA A 119 -20.08 -14.31 -2.63
N SER A 120 -19.25 -15.15 -2.00
CA SER A 120 -17.84 -15.33 -2.38
C SER A 120 -17.60 -16.65 -3.13
N TYR A 121 -18.41 -17.68 -2.85
CA TYR A 121 -18.27 -18.98 -3.48
C TYR A 121 -18.54 -18.91 -4.99
N GLY A 122 -17.53 -19.26 -5.79
CA GLY A 122 -17.64 -19.22 -7.26
C GLY A 122 -17.71 -17.81 -7.86
N ALA A 123 -17.46 -16.76 -7.06
CA ALA A 123 -17.52 -15.37 -7.52
C ALA A 123 -16.40 -15.01 -8.52
N HIS A 124 -15.28 -15.73 -8.49
CA HIS A 124 -14.21 -15.61 -9.46
C HIS A 124 -14.10 -16.85 -10.34
N ILE A 125 -14.46 -16.70 -11.61
CA ILE A 125 -14.15 -17.67 -12.66
C ILE A 125 -12.83 -17.23 -13.29
N LYS A 126 -11.72 -17.87 -12.88
CA LYS A 126 -10.42 -17.64 -13.51
C LYS A 126 -10.41 -18.37 -14.86
N GLY A 127 -9.90 -17.71 -15.90
CA GLY A 127 -9.77 -18.32 -17.22
C GLY A 127 -8.89 -19.58 -17.18
N PRO A 128 -9.13 -20.57 -18.05
CA PRO A 128 -8.18 -21.66 -18.22
C PRO A 128 -6.85 -21.07 -18.68
N VAL A 129 -5.77 -21.45 -17.99
CA VAL A 129 -4.39 -21.12 -18.37
C VAL A 129 -4.05 -21.65 -19.77
#